data_AF-A0A7C5D7D6-F1
#
_entry.id   AF-A0A7C5D7D6-F1
#
_cell.length_a   1.000
_cell.length_b   1.000
_cell.length_c   1.000
_cell.angle_alpha   90.00
_cell.angle_beta   90.00
_cell.angle_gamma   90.00
#
_symmetry.space_group_name_H-M   'P 1'
#
loop_
_entity.id
_entity.type
_entity.pdbx_description
1 polymer ?
#
loop_
_entity_poly.entity_id
_entity_poly.type
_entity_poly.pdbx_seq_one_letter_code
_entity_poly.pdbx_strand_id
1 'polypeptide(L)' 'MVKQALEEISRGTAEVIDIERIEKLVTKYYDDGTTYTVKAGFDPTGADLHLGHTVLL' A
#
# COMPACT_ATOMS: atom_id res chain seq x y z
N MET A 1 -15.96 0.89 -6.04
CA MET A 1 -15.12 0.90 -4.81
C MET A 1 -13.73 0.35 -5.07
N VAL A 2 -13.59 -0.87 -5.60
CA VAL A 2 -12.28 -1.48 -5.93
C VAL A 2 -11.45 -0.59 -6.88
N LYS A 3 -12.03 -0.12 -8.00
CA LYS A 3 -11.33 0.78 -8.94
C LYS A 3 -10.74 2.04 -8.28
N GLN A 4 -11.55 2.73 -7.46
CA GLN A 4 -11.10 3.91 -6.72
C GLN A 4 -9.98 3.57 -5.72
N ALA A 5 -10.07 2.42 -5.05
CA ALA A 5 -9.01 1.97 -4.15
C ALA A 5 -7.70 1.71 -4.90
N LEU A 6 -7.76 1.10 -6.09
CA LEU A 6 -6.57 0.88 -6.93
C LEU A 6 -5.96 2.19 -7.44
N GLU A 7 -6.79 3.18 -7.78
CA GLU A 7 -6.35 4.53 -8.15
C GLU A 7 -5.62 5.22 -6.97
N GLU A 8 -6.17 5.13 -5.76
CA GLU A 8 -5.55 5.69 -4.54
C GLU A 8 -4.24 4.98 -4.17
N ILE A 9 -4.17 3.65 -4.29
CA ILE A 9 -2.93 2.88 -4.05
C ILE A 9 -1.84 3.25 -5.08
N SER A 10 -2.23 3.52 -6.32
CA SER A 10 -1.29 3.88 -7.40
C SER A 10 -0.83 5.33 -7.32
N ARG A 11 -1.57 6.21 -6.63
CA ARG A 11 -1.27 7.63 -6.55
C ARG A 11 0.07 7.88 -5.84
N GLY A 12 1.01 8.50 -6.55
CA GLY A 12 2.34 8.82 -6.00
C GLY A 12 3.29 7.62 -5.89
N THR A 13 2.87 6.44 -6.34
CA THR A 13 3.72 5.25 -6.43
C THR A 13 4.56 5.31 -7.70
N ALA A 14 5.88 5.11 -7.58
CA ALA A 14 6.79 5.15 -8.73
C ALA A 14 6.57 3.98 -9.70
N GLU A 15 6.34 2.77 -9.17
CA GLU A 15 6.08 1.56 -9.94
C GLU A 15 5.23 0.58 -9.12
N VAL A 16 4.27 -0.08 -9.76
CA VAL A 16 3.50 -1.17 -9.17
C VAL A 16 3.75 -2.43 -9.98
N ILE A 17 4.24 -3.46 -9.31
CA ILE A 17 4.41 -4.80 -9.89
C ILE A 17 3.19 -5.64 -9.55
N ASP A 18 2.56 -6.26 -10.55
CA ASP A 18 1.40 -7.17 -10.39
C ASP A 18 0.19 -6.49 -9.73
N ILE A 19 -0.38 -5.49 -10.43
CA ILE A 19 -1.57 -4.75 -9.97
C ILE A 19 -2.79 -5.67 -9.85
N GLU A 20 -2.86 -6.72 -10.67
CA GLU A 20 -3.94 -7.71 -10.68
C GLU A 20 -3.99 -8.50 -9.37
N ARG A 21 -2.84 -8.75 -8.73
CA ARG A 21 -2.80 -9.33 -7.38
C ARG A 21 -3.37 -8.39 -6.33
N ILE A 22 -3.05 -7.10 -6.40
CA ILE A 22 -3.60 -6.10 -5.46
C ILE A 22 -5.13 -6.03 -5.63
N GLU A 23 -5.63 -6.02 -6.86
CA GLU A 23 -7.06 -6.07 -7.16
C GLU A 23 -7.75 -7.26 -6.50
N LYS A 24 -7.17 -8.47 -6.60
CA LYS A 24 -7.73 -9.67 -5.96
C LYS A 24 -7.78 -9.55 -4.44
N LEU A 25 -6.74 -9.00 -3.80
CA LEU A 25 -6.70 -8.81 -2.35
C LEU A 25 -7.73 -7.78 -1.87
N VAL A 26 -7.81 -6.64 -2.56
CA VAL A 26 -8.77 -5.58 -2.25
C VAL A 26 -10.21 -6.06 -2.47
N THR A 27 -10.47 -6.77 -3.57
CA THR A 27 -11.79 -7.35 -3.86
C THR A 27 -12.20 -8.33 -2.78
N LYS A 28 -11.31 -9.25 -2.40
CA LYS A 28 -11.59 -10.22 -1.33
C LYS A 28 -11.94 -9.54 0.00
N TYR A 29 -11.21 -8.49 0.36
CA TYR A 29 -11.52 -7.71 1.56
C TYR A 29 -12.92 -7.08 1.50
N TYR A 30 -13.33 -6.53 0.36
CA TYR A 30 -14.67 -5.97 0.19
C TYR A 30 -15.78 -7.04 0.17
N ASP A 31 -15.50 -8.23 -0.35
CA ASP A 31 -16.48 -9.31 -0.51
C ASP A 31 -16.73 -10.07 0.80
N ASP A 32 -15.67 -10.41 1.55
CA ASP A 32 -15.77 -11.32 2.71
C ASP A 32 -15.07 -10.81 3.98
N GLY A 33 -14.46 -9.62 3.93
CA GLY A 33 -13.74 -9.03 5.07
C GLY A 33 -12.36 -9.63 5.33
N THR A 34 -11.88 -10.56 4.50
CA THR A 34 -10.54 -11.15 4.65
C THR A 34 -9.46 -10.09 4.48
N THR A 35 -8.76 -9.77 5.55
CA THR A 35 -7.62 -8.86 5.54
C THR A 35 -6.40 -9.50 4.87
N TYR A 36 -5.49 -8.65 4.39
CA TYR A 36 -4.20 -9.03 3.83
C TYR A 36 -3.08 -8.24 4.50
N THR A 37 -1.85 -8.72 4.37
CA THR A 37 -0.68 -8.10 5.02
C THR A 37 0.04 -7.17 4.07
N VAL A 38 0.28 -5.94 4.51
CA VAL A 38 1.23 -5.00 3.90
C VAL A 38 2.48 -4.97 4.77
N LYS A 39 3.65 -5.14 4.16
CA LYS A 39 4.93 -5.18 4.88
C LYS A 39 5.81 -4.02 4.41
N ALA A 40 6.27 -3.22 5.38
CA ALA A 40 7.25 -2.16 5.19
C ALA A 40 8.44 -2.39 6.14
N GLY A 41 9.65 -2.05 5.69
CA GLY A 41 10.86 -2.09 6.51
C GLY A 41 11.32 -0.66 6.82
N PHE A 42 11.78 -0.43 8.05
CA PHE A 42 12.29 0.85 8.52
C PHE A 42 13.69 0.67 9.10
N ASP A 43 14.55 1.66 8.93
CA ASP A 43 15.89 1.67 9.49
C ASP A 43 15.82 1.89 11.03
N PRO A 44 16.33 0.95 11.86
CA PRO A 44 16.30 1.08 13.30
C PRO A 44 17.36 2.06 13.86
N THR A 45 18.26 2.58 13.02
CA THR A 45 19.42 3.39 13.45
C THR A 45 19.23 4.90 13.31
N GLY A 46 18.24 5.36 12.54
CA GLY A 46 18.02 6.78 12.22
C GLY A 46 17.19 7.53 13.28
N ALA A 47 17.72 8.65 13.79
CA ALA A 47 17.05 9.52 14.77
C ALA A 47 16.50 10.83 14.19
N ASP A 48 16.57 11.04 12.86
CA ASP A 48 16.19 12.31 12.22
C ASP A 48 15.08 12.11 11.16
N LEU A 49 13.83 12.29 11.58
CA LEU A 49 12.64 12.16 10.73
C LEU A 49 12.22 13.53 10.17
N HIS A 50 12.38 13.71 8.87
CA HIS A 50 11.74 14.80 8.10
C HIS A 50 10.54 14.30 7.27
N LEU A 51 9.80 15.22 6.64
CA LEU A 51 8.59 14.95 5.84
C LEU A 51 8.77 13.93 4.69
N GLY A 52 10.00 13.64 4.28
CA GLY A 52 10.26 12.63 3.26
C GLY A 52 10.03 11.21 3.78
N HIS A 53 10.27 10.97 5.07
CA HIS A 53 10.03 9.67 5.70
C HIS A 53 8.52 9.38 5.85
N THR A 54 7.68 10.42 5.91
CA THR A 54 6.21 10.29 6.00
C THR A 54 5.54 10.00 4.66
N VAL A 55 6.31 9.85 3.57
CA VAL A 55 5.75 9.40 2.29
C VAL A 55 5.33 7.93 2.38
N LEU A 56 5.99 7.15 3.25
CA LEU A 56 5.72 5.72 3.45
C LEU A 56 5.20 5.37 4.85
N LEU A 57 5.53 6.17 5.89
CA LEU A 57 4.98 6.04 7.26
C LEU A 57 3.51 6.49 7.33
#